data_AF-A0A0N4Z5Z2-F1
#
_entry.id   AF-A0A0N4Z5Z2-F1
#
_cell.length_a   1.000
_cell.length_b   1.000
_cell.length_c   1.000
_cell.angle_alpha   90.00
_cell.angle_beta   90.00
_cell.angle_gamma   90.00
#
_symmetry.space_group_name_H-M   'P 1'
#
loop_
_entity.id
_entity.type
_entity.pdbx_description
1 polymer ?
#
loop_
_entity_poly.entity_id
_entity_poly.type
_entity_poly.pdbx_seq_one_letter_code
_entity_poly.pdbx_strand_id
1 'polypeptide(L)'
;MWCKIETLKPTTMLLCVRSLKEEIVEEFDIKIPDSVSNVYLASAPSEYKAILSVFKNSNKKKFNKLVSKIDIDELDMGQNIFKEIISCFRETTIILNDCFNEYPSNYCKDVFSRCEFLYHPNITLEQLYEIRWDSFNNVFETFQEEKIPIIHNNDLIRLGYLLMKSLKMDSCNDENRALTRTEFYHFKNDLSRMCNLQTLCLDFNVMKGLRRFETICSSINYNLENLELFGCTDIKKIHLDILSKYCEKIKNLSIYTITSNTVRIKDIIKNFKHLEGLYLHFDDSYNVKNILKDLKTKLVTKGEYKLRWPRLKFLFITCPVPNEWGMKIIKSMDMNTQRKSGKFILEQFTNTRKYDEYKIIIQESSLFFSKFLKIFSSDIPLTMRDYYFY
;
A
#
# COMPACT_ATOMS: atom_id res chain seq x y z
N MET A 1 11.05 -30.25 -9.61
CA MET A 1 11.07 -31.29 -8.57
C MET A 1 9.86 -31.05 -7.66
N TRP A 2 8.74 -31.75 -7.88
CA TRP A 2 7.50 -31.53 -7.12
C TRP A 2 7.37 -32.64 -6.06
N CYS A 3 7.42 -32.27 -4.78
CA CYS A 3 7.11 -33.19 -3.68
C CYS A 3 5.65 -33.65 -3.82
N LYS A 4 5.34 -34.90 -3.45
CA LYS A 4 3.96 -35.38 -3.33
C LYS A 4 3.22 -34.53 -2.29
N ILE A 5 2.43 -33.56 -2.76
CA ILE A 5 1.63 -32.61 -1.96
C ILE A 5 0.34 -33.26 -1.40
N GLU A 6 0.11 -34.55 -1.65
CA GLU A 6 -1.17 -35.24 -1.33
C GLU A 6 -1.58 -35.19 0.15
N THR A 7 -0.65 -35.01 1.10
CA THR A 7 -0.95 -34.88 2.53
C THR A 7 -1.22 -33.45 2.99
N LEU A 8 -0.78 -32.45 2.22
CA LEU A 8 -1.00 -31.05 2.55
C LEU A 8 -2.37 -30.63 2.00
N LYS A 9 -3.14 -29.89 2.82
CA LYS A 9 -4.42 -29.27 2.42
C LYS A 9 -4.25 -27.77 2.24
N PRO A 10 -3.47 -27.30 1.24
CA PRO A 10 -3.25 -25.87 1.05
C PRO A 10 -4.58 -25.20 0.68
N THR A 11 -4.86 -24.05 1.29
CA THR A 11 -6.03 -23.22 0.96
C THR A 11 -5.69 -22.12 -0.04
N THR A 12 -4.40 -21.85 -0.22
CA THR A 12 -3.84 -20.80 -1.08
C THR A 12 -2.73 -21.38 -1.95
N MET A 13 -2.73 -21.02 -3.23
CA MET A 13 -1.72 -21.41 -4.20
C MET A 13 -1.08 -20.17 -4.83
N LEU A 14 0.25 -20.18 -4.95
CA LEU A 14 1.01 -19.22 -5.75
C LEU A 14 1.28 -19.88 -7.11
N LEU A 15 0.77 -19.30 -8.19
CA LEU A 15 1.05 -19.71 -9.55
C LEU A 15 1.99 -18.70 -10.20
N CYS A 16 3.17 -19.16 -10.57
CA CYS A 16 4.19 -18.39 -11.25
C CYS A 16 4.78 -19.30 -12.32
N VAL A 17 4.52 -18.96 -13.58
CA VAL A 17 5.23 -19.52 -14.72
C VAL A 17 6.47 -18.65 -14.91
N ARG A 18 7.61 -19.27 -15.22
CA ARG A 18 8.81 -18.56 -15.64
C ARG A 18 9.15 -19.08 -17.02
N SER A 19 8.95 -18.24 -18.03
CA SER A 19 9.31 -18.43 -19.44
C SER A 19 10.05 -19.74 -19.74
N LEU A 20 9.27 -20.72 -20.22
CA LEU A 20 9.76 -21.60 -21.26
C LEU A 20 9.85 -20.74 -22.52
N LYS A 21 10.96 -20.81 -23.26
CA LYS A 21 11.02 -20.22 -24.62
C LYS A 21 9.75 -20.62 -25.37
N GLU A 22 9.17 -19.70 -26.15
CA GLU A 22 7.84 -19.75 -26.77
C GLU A 22 7.49 -21.04 -27.53
N GLU A 23 8.44 -21.95 -27.74
CA GLU A 23 8.32 -23.12 -28.60
C GLU A 23 7.77 -24.38 -27.90
N ILE A 24 7.60 -24.42 -26.56
CA ILE A 24 7.02 -25.60 -25.88
C ILE A 24 6.06 -25.18 -24.76
N VAL A 25 4.81 -24.89 -25.11
CA VAL A 25 3.69 -24.99 -24.16
C VAL A 25 3.12 -26.40 -24.30
N GLU A 26 3.79 -27.39 -23.71
CA GLU A 26 3.13 -28.66 -23.43
C GLU A 26 1.96 -28.40 -22.47
N GLU A 27 0.81 -29.03 -22.69
CA GLU A 27 -0.30 -28.95 -21.75
C GLU A 27 0.19 -29.40 -20.38
N PHE A 28 0.16 -28.50 -19.40
CA PHE A 28 0.51 -28.84 -18.03
C PHE A 28 -0.60 -29.74 -17.48
N ASP A 29 -0.32 -31.05 -17.33
CA ASP A 29 -1.21 -31.96 -16.59
C ASP A 29 -1.03 -31.74 -15.07
N ILE A 30 -1.34 -30.52 -14.62
CA ILE A 30 -1.27 -30.11 -13.22
C ILE A 30 -2.69 -30.10 -12.66
N LYS A 31 -2.95 -31.01 -11.73
CA LYS A 31 -4.20 -31.02 -10.97
C LYS A 31 -4.10 -30.10 -9.75
N ILE A 32 -4.86 -29.01 -9.75
CA ILE A 32 -4.99 -28.14 -8.56
C ILE A 32 -5.69 -28.93 -7.44
N PRO A 33 -5.12 -29.01 -6.22
CA PRO A 33 -5.76 -29.68 -5.09
C PRO A 33 -7.12 -29.07 -4.74
N ASP A 34 -8.10 -29.89 -4.39
CA ASP A 34 -9.47 -29.43 -4.11
C ASP A 34 -9.58 -28.52 -2.86
N SER A 35 -8.58 -28.56 -1.97
CA SER A 35 -8.50 -27.66 -0.81
C SER A 35 -8.17 -26.21 -1.20
N VAL A 36 -7.59 -25.97 -2.38
CA VAL A 36 -7.19 -24.64 -2.83
C VAL A 36 -8.43 -23.83 -3.17
N SER A 37 -8.56 -22.67 -2.52
CA SER A 37 -9.65 -21.74 -2.75
C SER A 37 -9.19 -20.36 -3.20
N ASN A 38 -7.93 -20.00 -2.90
CA ASN A 38 -7.36 -18.71 -3.27
C ASN A 38 -6.13 -18.93 -4.15
N VAL A 39 -6.00 -18.12 -5.20
CA VAL A 39 -4.85 -18.17 -6.11
C VAL A 39 -4.22 -16.80 -6.22
N TYR A 40 -2.90 -16.77 -6.15
CA TYR A 40 -2.09 -15.62 -6.48
C TYR A 40 -1.36 -15.89 -7.79
N LEU A 41 -1.52 -14.99 -8.76
CA LEU A 41 -0.92 -15.08 -10.08
C LEU A 41 0.23 -14.06 -10.20
N ALA A 42 1.46 -14.56 -10.33
CA ALA A 42 2.66 -13.79 -10.68
C ALA A 42 3.24 -14.31 -11.97
N SER A 43 2.62 -13.89 -13.07
CA SER A 43 3.01 -14.28 -14.42
C SER A 43 2.72 -13.16 -15.38
N ALA A 44 3.58 -13.03 -16.38
CA ALA A 44 3.38 -12.11 -17.49
C ALA A 44 2.16 -12.57 -18.32
N PRO A 45 1.42 -11.66 -18.97
CA PRO A 45 0.28 -12.02 -19.82
C PRO A 45 0.64 -12.94 -20.99
N SER A 46 1.90 -12.94 -21.44
CA SER A 46 2.42 -13.90 -22.43
C SER A 46 2.30 -15.36 -21.95
N GLU A 47 2.29 -15.60 -20.64
CA GLU A 47 2.21 -16.93 -20.02
C GLU A 47 0.76 -17.37 -19.75
N TYR A 48 -0.23 -16.52 -20.01
CA TYR A 48 -1.63 -16.83 -19.67
C TYR A 48 -2.18 -18.06 -20.40
N LYS A 49 -1.66 -18.41 -21.59
CA LYS A 49 -2.05 -19.67 -22.26
C LYS A 49 -1.69 -20.91 -21.43
N ALA A 50 -0.46 -20.94 -20.93
CA ALA A 50 0.01 -22.01 -20.05
C ALA A 50 -0.82 -22.06 -18.77
N ILE A 51 -1.10 -20.89 -18.18
CA ILE A 51 -1.92 -20.80 -16.97
C ILE A 51 -3.35 -21.28 -17.21
N LEU A 52 -3.96 -20.90 -18.32
CA LEU A 52 -5.31 -21.33 -18.67
C LEU A 52 -5.38 -22.87 -18.79
N SER A 53 -4.33 -23.54 -19.26
CA SER A 53 -4.29 -25.01 -19.31
C SER A 53 -4.44 -25.66 -17.93
N VAL A 54 -3.88 -25.05 -16.87
CA VAL A 54 -4.04 -25.49 -15.48
C VAL A 54 -5.49 -25.34 -15.00
N PHE A 55 -6.23 -24.37 -15.53
CA PHE A 55 -7.63 -24.09 -15.18
C PHE A 55 -8.66 -24.72 -16.11
N LYS A 56 -8.25 -25.32 -17.24
CA LYS A 56 -9.12 -25.81 -18.32
C LYS A 56 -10.22 -26.77 -17.84
N ASN A 57 -9.95 -27.55 -16.80
CA ASN A 57 -10.88 -28.51 -16.20
C ASN A 57 -11.62 -27.99 -14.95
N SER A 58 -11.49 -26.70 -14.62
CA SER A 58 -12.14 -26.10 -13.47
C SER A 58 -13.49 -25.50 -13.86
N ASN A 59 -14.52 -25.78 -13.06
CA ASN A 59 -15.82 -25.14 -13.22
C ASN A 59 -15.72 -23.62 -12.99
N LYS A 60 -16.61 -22.85 -13.64
CA LYS A 60 -16.77 -21.42 -13.36
C LYS A 60 -17.02 -21.20 -11.88
N LYS A 61 -16.38 -20.18 -11.30
CA LYS A 61 -16.48 -19.83 -9.87
C LYS A 61 -16.13 -20.97 -8.89
N LYS A 62 -15.31 -21.94 -9.33
CA LYS A 62 -14.76 -23.00 -8.47
C LYS A 62 -13.96 -22.40 -7.32
N PHE A 63 -13.16 -21.39 -7.61
CA PHE A 63 -12.26 -20.76 -6.63
C PHE A 63 -12.92 -19.52 -6.02
N ASN A 64 -12.53 -19.20 -4.78
CA ASN A 64 -13.04 -18.04 -4.07
C ASN A 64 -12.37 -16.75 -4.57
N LYS A 65 -11.03 -16.66 -4.52
CA LYS A 65 -10.31 -15.41 -4.78
C LYS A 65 -9.15 -15.61 -5.76
N LEU A 66 -9.03 -14.70 -6.72
CA LEU A 66 -7.82 -14.48 -7.51
C LEU A 66 -7.20 -13.14 -7.14
N VAL A 67 -5.87 -13.11 -6.98
CA VAL A 67 -5.09 -11.87 -6.98
C VAL A 67 -4.09 -11.96 -8.12
N SER A 68 -4.14 -11.02 -9.06
CA SER A 68 -3.22 -10.99 -10.20
C SER A 68 -2.54 -9.64 -10.28
N LYS A 69 -1.23 -9.64 -10.48
CA LYS A 69 -0.48 -8.43 -10.84
C LYS A 69 -0.34 -8.38 -12.37
N ILE A 70 -0.56 -7.21 -12.95
CA ILE A 70 -0.41 -6.97 -14.40
C ILE A 70 0.43 -5.70 -14.57
N ASP A 71 1.54 -5.82 -15.29
CA ASP A 71 2.32 -4.68 -15.72
C ASP A 71 1.63 -4.05 -16.95
N ILE A 72 1.42 -2.73 -16.92
CA ILE A 72 0.56 -2.04 -17.89
C ILE A 72 1.12 -2.06 -19.32
N ASP A 73 2.43 -2.19 -19.47
CA ASP A 73 3.08 -2.34 -20.78
C ASP A 73 2.68 -3.66 -21.47
N GLU A 74 2.26 -4.66 -20.70
CA GLU A 74 1.81 -5.96 -21.22
C GLU A 74 0.29 -6.10 -21.27
N LEU A 75 -0.45 -5.03 -20.95
CA LEU A 75 -1.91 -5.07 -20.76
C LEU A 75 -2.66 -5.59 -21.99
N ASP A 76 -2.20 -5.28 -23.20
CA ASP A 76 -2.87 -5.66 -24.44
C ASP A 76 -2.65 -7.14 -24.79
N MET A 77 -1.65 -7.79 -24.18
CA MET A 77 -1.36 -9.19 -24.40
C MET A 77 -2.32 -10.07 -23.59
N GLY A 78 -2.94 -11.05 -24.25
CA GLY A 78 -3.63 -12.14 -23.54
C GLY A 78 -4.91 -11.77 -22.78
N GLN A 79 -5.49 -10.57 -22.96
CA GLN A 79 -6.71 -10.16 -22.23
C GLN A 79 -7.89 -11.14 -22.38
N ASN A 80 -8.08 -11.69 -23.57
CA ASN A 80 -9.15 -12.68 -23.81
C ASN A 80 -8.92 -13.96 -23.00
N ILE A 81 -7.68 -14.43 -22.92
CA ILE A 81 -7.29 -15.59 -22.12
C ILE A 81 -7.45 -15.26 -20.63
N PHE A 82 -7.04 -14.05 -20.22
CA PHE A 82 -7.21 -13.59 -18.85
C PHE A 82 -8.68 -13.57 -18.42
N LYS A 83 -9.59 -13.11 -19.30
CA LYS A 83 -11.05 -13.16 -19.06
C LYS A 83 -11.55 -14.59 -18.79
N GLU A 84 -11.00 -15.58 -19.47
CA GLU A 84 -11.34 -16.98 -19.21
C GLU A 84 -10.83 -17.42 -17.84
N ILE A 85 -9.58 -17.08 -17.49
CA ILE A 85 -8.99 -17.38 -16.18
C ILE A 85 -9.83 -16.77 -15.04
N ILE A 86 -10.16 -15.47 -15.11
CA ILE A 86 -10.93 -14.81 -14.04
C ILE A 86 -12.33 -15.40 -13.86
N SER A 87 -12.90 -16.03 -14.90
CA SER A 87 -14.24 -16.64 -14.81
C SER A 87 -14.30 -17.88 -13.90
N CYS A 88 -13.13 -18.47 -13.59
CA CYS A 88 -13.01 -19.55 -12.62
C CYS A 88 -13.13 -19.08 -11.16
N PHE A 89 -13.12 -17.77 -10.90
CA PHE A 89 -13.08 -17.19 -9.55
C PHE A 89 -14.37 -16.42 -9.21
N ARG A 90 -14.71 -16.40 -7.91
CA ARG A 90 -15.86 -15.62 -7.40
C ARG A 90 -15.50 -14.15 -7.25
N GLU A 91 -14.29 -13.86 -6.81
CA GLU A 91 -13.75 -12.52 -6.59
C GLU A 91 -12.36 -12.42 -7.22
N THR A 92 -12.08 -11.30 -7.88
CA THR A 92 -10.79 -11.05 -8.52
C THR A 92 -10.27 -9.67 -8.13
N THR A 93 -9.06 -9.64 -7.57
CA THR A 93 -8.30 -8.40 -7.35
C THR A 93 -7.22 -8.30 -8.42
N ILE A 94 -7.23 -7.22 -9.19
CA ILE A 94 -6.21 -6.93 -10.20
C ILE A 94 -5.36 -5.78 -9.69
N ILE A 95 -4.06 -6.03 -9.58
CA ILE A 95 -3.06 -5.06 -9.18
C ILE A 95 -2.38 -4.59 -10.46
N LEU A 96 -2.79 -3.42 -10.94
CA LEU A 96 -2.16 -2.76 -12.06
C LEU A 96 -0.87 -2.11 -11.58
N ASN A 97 0.24 -2.46 -12.20
CA ASN A 97 1.55 -1.95 -11.87
C ASN A 97 2.08 -1.13 -13.05
N ASP A 98 2.60 0.05 -12.73
CA ASP A 98 3.19 0.93 -13.73
C ASP A 98 4.40 1.65 -13.17
N CYS A 99 5.29 1.98 -14.08
CA CYS A 99 6.46 2.78 -13.81
C CYS A 99 6.58 3.88 -14.89
N PHE A 100 6.59 5.13 -14.47
CA PHE A 100 6.74 6.25 -15.40
C PHE A 100 7.66 7.33 -14.84
N ASN A 101 8.32 8.05 -15.74
CA ASN A 101 9.11 9.21 -15.35
C ASN A 101 8.19 10.38 -15.00
N GLU A 102 7.09 10.60 -15.72
CA GLU A 102 6.17 11.72 -15.49
C GLU A 102 4.74 11.22 -15.49
N TYR A 103 3.87 11.81 -14.66
CA TYR A 103 2.47 11.39 -14.59
C TYR A 103 1.74 11.74 -15.89
N PRO A 104 1.37 10.76 -16.75
CA PRO A 104 0.92 11.07 -18.09
C PRO A 104 -0.43 11.80 -18.09
N SER A 105 -0.61 12.71 -19.06
CA SER A 105 -1.93 13.30 -19.28
C SER A 105 -2.92 12.21 -19.70
N ASN A 106 -4.09 12.18 -19.07
CA ASN A 106 -5.13 11.16 -19.27
C ASN A 106 -4.73 9.72 -18.91
N TYR A 107 -3.66 9.51 -18.14
CA TYR A 107 -3.15 8.19 -17.76
C TYR A 107 -4.24 7.15 -17.44
N CYS A 108 -5.11 7.41 -16.44
CA CYS A 108 -6.13 6.45 -16.04
C CYS A 108 -7.13 6.16 -17.17
N LYS A 109 -7.43 7.16 -18.02
CA LYS A 109 -8.33 6.95 -19.16
C LYS A 109 -7.70 6.02 -20.18
N ASP A 110 -6.43 6.23 -20.50
CA ASP A 110 -5.70 5.44 -21.49
C ASP A 110 -5.61 3.98 -21.03
N VAL A 111 -5.19 3.76 -19.78
CA VAL A 111 -5.12 2.43 -19.16
C VAL A 111 -6.50 1.77 -19.13
N PHE A 112 -7.50 2.40 -18.51
CA PHE A 112 -8.81 1.77 -18.33
C PHE A 112 -9.52 1.53 -19.65
N SER A 113 -9.34 2.38 -20.66
CA SER A 113 -9.96 2.19 -21.97
C SER A 113 -9.50 0.91 -22.70
N ARG A 114 -8.34 0.37 -22.31
CA ARG A 114 -7.78 -0.88 -22.84
C ARG A 114 -8.14 -2.11 -22.01
N CYS A 115 -8.55 -1.97 -20.75
CA CYS A 115 -8.82 -3.10 -19.86
C CYS A 115 -10.19 -3.75 -20.11
N GLU A 116 -10.32 -4.61 -21.11
CA GLU A 116 -11.62 -5.23 -21.43
C GLU A 116 -12.13 -6.19 -20.33
N PHE A 117 -11.23 -6.70 -19.48
CA PHE A 117 -11.62 -7.54 -18.35
C PHE A 117 -12.51 -6.82 -17.35
N LEU A 118 -12.53 -5.48 -17.30
CA LEU A 118 -13.34 -4.71 -16.35
C LEU A 118 -14.85 -4.94 -16.46
N TYR A 119 -15.34 -5.45 -17.59
CA TYR A 119 -16.74 -5.85 -17.73
C TYR A 119 -17.11 -7.10 -16.89
N HIS A 120 -16.11 -7.85 -16.42
CA HIS A 120 -16.37 -9.04 -15.63
C HIS A 120 -16.92 -8.64 -14.25
N PRO A 121 -18.04 -9.25 -13.81
CA PRO A 121 -18.57 -8.98 -12.49
C PRO A 121 -17.57 -9.45 -11.42
N ASN A 122 -17.50 -8.72 -10.30
CA ASN A 122 -16.67 -9.06 -9.13
C ASN A 122 -15.16 -8.77 -9.27
N ILE A 123 -14.78 -7.85 -10.15
CA ILE A 123 -13.42 -7.29 -10.17
C ILE A 123 -13.31 -6.19 -9.12
N THR A 124 -12.15 -6.15 -8.45
CA THR A 124 -11.66 -5.02 -7.68
C THR A 124 -10.30 -4.61 -8.26
N LEU A 125 -10.08 -3.29 -8.41
CA LEU A 125 -8.81 -2.76 -8.87
C LEU A 125 -8.00 -2.18 -7.73
N GLU A 126 -6.72 -2.51 -7.74
CA GLU A 126 -5.68 -1.83 -7.02
C GLU A 126 -4.66 -1.33 -8.03
N GLN A 127 -4.08 -0.17 -7.77
CA GLN A 127 -3.11 0.43 -8.66
C GLN A 127 -1.88 0.84 -7.89
N LEU A 128 -0.72 0.44 -8.40
CA LEU A 128 0.60 0.80 -7.91
C LEU A 128 1.27 1.66 -9.00
N TYR A 129 1.59 2.90 -8.65
CA TYR A 129 2.43 3.79 -9.43
C TYR A 129 3.79 3.88 -8.78
N GLU A 130 4.81 3.61 -9.57
CA GLU A 130 6.19 3.90 -9.25
C GLU A 130 6.67 5.03 -10.16
N ILE A 131 6.91 6.22 -9.61
CA ILE A 131 7.51 7.31 -10.38
C ILE A 131 9.02 7.21 -10.29
N ARG A 132 9.66 6.69 -11.33
CA ARG A 132 11.12 6.60 -11.41
C ARG A 132 11.70 7.90 -11.97
N TRP A 133 12.47 8.58 -11.16
CA TRP A 133 13.28 9.71 -11.61
C TRP A 133 14.69 9.23 -11.92
N ASP A 134 14.87 8.53 -13.04
CA ASP A 134 16.21 8.13 -13.43
C ASP A 134 16.95 9.30 -14.08
N SER A 135 18.05 9.74 -13.44
CA SER A 135 19.10 10.51 -14.11
C SER A 135 19.83 9.69 -15.19
N PHE A 136 19.51 8.39 -15.31
CA PHE A 136 19.92 7.48 -16.38
C PHE A 136 19.01 7.54 -17.61
N ASN A 137 18.51 8.73 -17.96
CA ASN A 137 17.80 9.06 -19.21
C ASN A 137 18.59 8.76 -20.51
N ASN A 138 19.70 8.00 -20.44
CA ASN A 138 20.54 7.67 -21.60
C ASN A 138 20.49 6.20 -22.04
N VAL A 139 19.77 5.30 -21.36
CA VAL A 139 19.77 3.86 -21.75
C VAL A 139 18.41 3.36 -22.22
N PHE A 140 17.31 3.92 -21.72
CA PHE A 140 16.01 3.74 -22.36
C PHE A 140 15.77 4.94 -23.25
N GLU A 141 16.29 4.87 -24.48
CA GLU A 141 15.75 5.69 -25.57
C GLU A 141 14.24 5.54 -25.50
N THR A 142 13.54 6.65 -25.26
CA THR A 142 12.10 6.73 -25.45
C THR A 142 11.84 6.23 -26.86
N PHE A 143 11.41 4.97 -26.98
CA PHE A 143 10.70 4.51 -28.15
C PHE A 143 9.50 5.45 -28.24
N GLN A 144 9.63 6.49 -29.07
CA GLN A 144 8.49 7.23 -29.59
C GLN A 144 7.80 6.26 -30.54
N GLU A 145 7.19 5.21 -30.00
CA GLU A 145 6.20 4.46 -30.74
C GLU A 145 5.16 5.48 -31.17
N GLU A 146 4.89 5.52 -32.47
CA GLU A 146 3.82 6.32 -33.03
C GLU A 146 2.56 6.02 -32.20
N LYS A 147 2.13 6.99 -31.40
CA LYS A 147 0.96 6.82 -30.55
C LYS A 147 -0.25 6.60 -31.45
N ILE A 148 -0.60 5.34 -31.66
CA ILE A 148 -1.82 4.94 -32.33
C ILE A 148 -2.96 5.65 -31.56
N PRO A 149 -3.85 6.39 -32.24
CA PRO A 149 -4.94 7.09 -31.58
C PRO A 149 -5.78 6.08 -30.77
N ILE A 150 -5.74 6.20 -29.44
CA ILE A 150 -6.53 5.33 -28.57
C ILE A 150 -7.99 5.78 -28.67
N ILE A 151 -8.85 4.91 -29.20
CA ILE A 151 -10.30 5.13 -29.15
C ILE A 151 -10.76 4.85 -27.73
N HIS A 152 -11.06 5.91 -26.99
CA HIS A 152 -11.48 5.79 -25.59
C HIS A 152 -12.86 5.15 -25.46
N ASN A 153 -12.90 3.94 -24.89
CA ASN A 153 -14.14 3.34 -24.43
C ASN A 153 -14.58 3.99 -23.09
N ASN A 154 -15.53 4.92 -23.15
CA ASN A 154 -16.01 5.67 -21.99
C ASN A 154 -16.61 4.79 -20.89
N ASP A 155 -17.20 3.65 -21.24
CA ASP A 155 -17.78 2.72 -20.26
C ASP A 155 -16.69 2.01 -19.47
N LEU A 156 -15.64 1.53 -20.15
CA LEU A 156 -14.48 0.94 -19.48
C LEU A 156 -13.77 1.95 -18.58
N ILE A 157 -13.58 3.18 -19.07
CA ILE A 157 -13.00 4.27 -18.26
C ILE A 157 -13.82 4.48 -16.99
N ARG A 158 -15.14 4.62 -17.11
CA ARG A 158 -16.04 4.80 -15.96
C ARG A 158 -15.94 3.61 -14.99
N LEU A 159 -15.96 2.38 -15.50
CA LEU A 159 -15.81 1.17 -14.69
C LEU A 159 -14.47 1.16 -13.95
N GLY A 160 -13.36 1.46 -14.61
CA GLY A 160 -12.03 1.49 -13.99
C GLY A 160 -11.97 2.40 -12.76
N TYR A 161 -12.46 3.64 -12.88
CA TYR A 161 -12.53 4.54 -11.72
C TYR A 161 -13.46 4.03 -10.60
N LEU A 162 -14.60 3.43 -10.96
CA LEU A 162 -15.55 2.89 -9.98
C LEU A 162 -15.00 1.64 -9.25
N LEU A 163 -14.20 0.83 -9.92
CA LEU A 163 -13.64 -0.40 -9.37
C LEU A 163 -12.36 -0.17 -8.56
N MET A 164 -11.77 1.02 -8.62
CA MET A 164 -10.57 1.37 -7.87
C MET A 164 -10.82 1.41 -6.37
N LYS A 165 -10.11 0.56 -5.62
CA LYS A 165 -10.19 0.45 -4.16
C LYS A 165 -8.91 0.86 -3.45
N SER A 166 -7.76 0.67 -4.08
CA SER A 166 -6.46 1.03 -3.53
C SER A 166 -5.61 1.75 -4.57
N LEU A 167 -4.95 2.83 -4.16
CA LEU A 167 -3.99 3.54 -4.98
C LEU A 167 -2.72 3.78 -4.19
N LYS A 168 -1.58 3.32 -4.72
CA LYS A 168 -0.25 3.66 -4.21
C LYS A 168 0.50 4.47 -5.25
N MET A 169 1.13 5.55 -4.84
CA MET A 169 2.06 6.34 -5.64
C MET A 169 3.32 6.59 -4.84
N ASP A 170 4.41 5.98 -5.31
CA ASP A 170 5.74 6.05 -4.73
C ASP A 170 6.64 6.89 -5.65
N SER A 171 7.40 7.84 -5.10
CA SER A 171 8.40 8.60 -5.86
C SER A 171 9.77 8.05 -5.53
N CYS A 172 10.20 7.04 -6.29
CA CYS A 172 11.55 6.51 -6.16
C CYS A 172 12.55 7.49 -6.80
N ASN A 173 13.65 7.74 -6.09
CA ASN A 173 14.89 8.37 -6.56
C ASN A 173 14.99 9.90 -6.47
N ASP A 174 13.92 10.66 -6.22
CA ASP A 174 14.02 12.10 -5.91
C ASP A 174 13.04 12.53 -4.81
N GLU A 175 13.54 12.62 -3.57
CA GLU A 175 12.78 13.07 -2.40
C GLU A 175 12.30 14.54 -2.51
N ASN A 176 12.68 15.28 -3.57
CA ASN A 176 12.37 16.70 -3.70
C ASN A 176 11.46 17.06 -4.87
N ARG A 177 11.18 16.14 -5.80
CA ARG A 177 10.34 16.46 -6.96
C ARG A 177 8.85 16.41 -6.61
N ALA A 178 8.20 17.55 -6.80
CA ALA A 178 6.75 17.66 -6.81
C ALA A 178 6.22 17.45 -8.23
N LEU A 179 4.95 17.05 -8.36
CA LEU A 179 4.29 17.05 -9.67
C LEU A 179 4.34 18.44 -10.29
N THR A 180 4.58 18.50 -11.59
CA THR A 180 4.36 19.70 -12.39
C THR A 180 2.89 20.12 -12.30
N ARG A 181 2.59 21.33 -12.74
CA ARG A 181 1.21 21.84 -12.70
C ARG A 181 0.24 20.97 -13.51
N THR A 182 0.69 20.47 -14.66
CA THR A 182 -0.11 19.63 -15.56
C THR A 182 -0.34 18.26 -14.94
N GLU A 183 0.72 17.59 -14.49
CA GLU A 183 0.63 16.31 -13.77
C GLU A 183 -0.29 16.39 -12.56
N PHE A 184 -0.12 17.42 -11.72
CA PHE A 184 -0.95 17.67 -10.55
C PHE A 184 -2.44 17.79 -10.90
N TYR A 185 -2.76 18.50 -11.99
CA TYR A 185 -4.14 18.68 -12.43
C TYR A 185 -4.77 17.35 -12.87
N HIS A 186 -4.05 16.54 -13.65
CA HIS A 186 -4.53 15.23 -14.08
C HIS A 186 -4.69 14.26 -12.92
N PHE A 187 -3.67 14.17 -12.06
CA PHE A 187 -3.69 13.32 -10.88
C PHE A 187 -4.86 13.67 -9.94
N LYS A 188 -5.06 14.97 -9.65
CA LYS A 188 -6.20 15.45 -8.87
C LYS A 188 -7.53 15.03 -9.50
N ASN A 189 -7.67 15.21 -10.81
CA ASN A 189 -8.89 14.87 -11.52
C ASN A 189 -9.16 13.36 -11.47
N ASP A 190 -8.13 12.53 -11.61
CA ASP A 190 -8.25 11.08 -11.52
C ASP A 190 -8.67 10.63 -10.12
N LEU A 191 -8.03 11.15 -9.07
CA LEU A 191 -8.43 10.91 -7.69
C LEU A 191 -9.90 11.24 -7.43
N SER A 192 -10.39 12.38 -7.95
CA SER A 192 -11.77 12.82 -7.73
C SER A 192 -12.82 11.88 -8.36
N ARG A 193 -12.43 11.09 -9.36
CA ARG A 193 -13.31 10.14 -10.06
C ARG A 193 -13.32 8.76 -9.38
N MET A 194 -12.31 8.43 -8.57
CA MET A 194 -12.20 7.16 -7.84
C MET A 194 -13.12 7.16 -6.60
N CYS A 195 -14.44 7.18 -6.78
CA CYS A 195 -15.39 7.37 -5.67
C CYS A 195 -15.41 6.24 -4.62
N ASN A 196 -14.85 5.08 -4.97
CA ASN A 196 -14.81 3.87 -4.16
C ASN A 196 -13.44 3.60 -3.53
N LEU A 197 -12.46 4.50 -3.71
CA LEU A 197 -11.12 4.38 -3.14
C LEU A 197 -11.20 4.34 -1.61
N GLN A 198 -10.64 3.29 -1.01
CA GLN A 198 -10.61 3.05 0.44
C GLN A 198 -9.20 3.17 1.02
N THR A 199 -8.18 2.85 0.22
CA THR A 199 -6.77 2.93 0.61
C THR A 199 -6.01 3.85 -0.32
N LEU A 200 -5.23 4.76 0.26
CA LEU A 200 -4.38 5.69 -0.48
C LEU A 200 -3.00 5.73 0.18
N CYS A 201 -1.97 5.41 -0.59
CA CYS A 201 -0.57 5.49 -0.18
C CYS A 201 0.13 6.50 -1.08
N LEU A 202 0.64 7.61 -0.55
CA LEU A 202 1.27 8.66 -1.36
C LEU A 202 2.59 9.11 -0.75
N ASP A 203 3.58 9.39 -1.59
CA ASP A 203 4.67 10.26 -1.19
C ASP A 203 4.14 11.70 -1.01
N PHE A 204 4.38 12.29 0.17
CA PHE A 204 4.00 13.65 0.50
C PHE A 204 4.63 14.70 -0.43
N ASN A 205 5.83 14.42 -0.97
CA ASN A 205 6.56 15.34 -1.85
C ASN A 205 5.86 15.58 -3.19
N VAL A 206 5.09 14.61 -3.67
CA VAL A 206 4.24 14.72 -4.88
C VAL A 206 3.30 15.93 -4.78
N MET A 207 2.88 16.28 -3.56
CA MET A 207 1.91 17.35 -3.27
C MET A 207 2.54 18.60 -2.63
N LYS A 208 3.85 18.82 -2.84
CA LYS A 208 4.61 19.90 -2.18
C LYS A 208 3.86 21.24 -2.18
N GLY A 209 3.69 21.79 -0.98
CA GLY A 209 3.03 23.05 -0.72
C GLY A 209 1.58 22.90 -0.22
N LEU A 210 1.25 23.70 0.79
CA LEU A 210 0.00 23.62 1.55
C LEU A 210 -1.27 23.68 0.66
N ARG A 211 -1.28 24.55 -0.36
CA ARG A 211 -2.44 24.70 -1.27
C ARG A 211 -2.68 23.45 -2.12
N ARG A 212 -1.60 22.83 -2.62
CA ARG A 212 -1.69 21.61 -3.43
C ARG A 212 -2.13 20.44 -2.56
N PHE A 213 -1.55 20.31 -1.37
CA PHE A 213 -1.96 19.36 -0.37
C PHE A 213 -3.45 19.48 -0.02
N GLU A 214 -3.93 20.69 0.30
CA GLU A 214 -5.35 20.93 0.57
C GLU A 214 -6.24 20.55 -0.62
N THR A 215 -5.83 20.93 -1.83
CA THR A 215 -6.58 20.64 -3.06
C THR A 215 -6.71 19.13 -3.31
N ILE A 216 -5.66 18.35 -3.03
CA ILE A 216 -5.73 16.88 -3.14
C ILE A 216 -6.63 16.34 -2.05
N CYS A 217 -6.44 16.74 -0.79
CA CYS A 217 -7.28 16.30 0.32
C CYS A 217 -8.77 16.55 0.05
N SER A 218 -9.13 17.72 -0.49
CA SER A 218 -10.51 18.05 -0.83
C SER A 218 -11.06 17.30 -2.06
N SER A 219 -10.18 16.69 -2.86
CA SER A 219 -10.56 15.92 -4.06
C SER A 219 -10.67 14.41 -3.77
N ILE A 220 -10.09 13.95 -2.65
CA ILE A 220 -10.24 12.57 -2.19
C ILE A 220 -11.70 12.33 -1.82
N ASN A 221 -12.21 11.14 -2.14
CA ASN A 221 -13.57 10.78 -1.81
C ASN A 221 -13.79 10.61 -0.29
N TYR A 222 -15.04 10.71 0.14
CA TYR A 222 -15.45 10.61 1.55
C TYR A 222 -15.40 9.18 2.14
N ASN A 223 -15.06 8.16 1.34
CA ASN A 223 -14.95 6.75 1.72
C ASN A 223 -13.52 6.30 2.03
N LEU A 224 -12.52 7.19 1.93
CA LEU A 224 -11.14 6.84 2.28
C LEU A 224 -11.05 6.44 3.76
N GLU A 225 -10.60 5.22 4.03
CA GLU A 225 -10.47 4.67 5.38
C GLU A 225 -9.00 4.49 5.79
N ASN A 226 -8.11 4.25 4.82
CA ASN A 226 -6.70 3.97 5.06
C ASN A 226 -5.84 4.97 4.31
N LEU A 227 -4.96 5.67 5.03
CA LEU A 227 -4.03 6.63 4.45
C LEU A 227 -2.62 6.34 4.92
N GLU A 228 -1.71 6.27 3.96
CA GLU A 228 -0.29 6.19 4.21
C GLU A 228 0.42 7.33 3.48
N LEU A 229 1.25 8.07 4.22
CA LEU A 229 2.05 9.16 3.69
C LEU A 229 3.52 8.88 3.95
N PHE A 230 4.32 8.86 2.89
CA PHE A 230 5.78 8.75 2.96
C PHE A 230 6.44 10.10 2.74
N GLY A 231 7.75 10.21 3.01
CA GLY A 231 8.50 11.45 2.72
C GLY A 231 8.01 12.69 3.48
N CYS A 232 7.42 12.54 4.67
CA CYS A 232 6.72 13.62 5.38
C CYS A 232 7.63 14.58 6.14
N THR A 233 8.80 14.92 5.59
CA THR A 233 9.77 15.81 6.25
C THR A 233 9.18 17.19 6.52
N ASP A 234 8.36 17.71 5.61
CA ASP A 234 7.71 19.02 5.70
C ASP A 234 6.30 19.01 6.34
N ILE A 235 5.82 17.86 6.80
CA ILE A 235 4.50 17.77 7.42
C ILE A 235 4.46 18.56 8.74
N LYS A 236 3.33 19.22 8.99
CA LYS A 236 3.11 20.13 10.13
C LYS A 236 1.71 19.93 10.65
N LYS A 237 1.42 20.44 11.85
CA LYS A 237 0.07 20.41 12.43
C LYS A 237 -1.03 20.85 11.47
N ILE A 238 -0.81 21.91 10.69
CA ILE A 238 -1.80 22.43 9.73
C ILE A 238 -2.18 21.41 8.65
N HIS A 239 -1.24 20.57 8.20
CA HIS A 239 -1.52 19.50 7.24
C HIS A 239 -2.41 18.42 7.86
N LEU A 240 -2.18 18.09 9.14
CA LEU A 240 -3.03 17.15 9.88
C LEU A 240 -4.44 17.72 10.11
N ASP A 241 -4.54 19.02 10.40
CA ASP A 241 -5.82 19.70 10.52
C ASP A 241 -6.60 19.63 9.18
N ILE A 242 -5.94 19.88 8.04
CA ILE A 242 -6.52 19.73 6.69
C ILE A 242 -6.97 18.29 6.42
N LEU A 243 -6.11 17.29 6.67
CA LEU A 243 -6.46 15.89 6.49
C LEU A 243 -7.69 15.50 7.31
N SER A 244 -7.72 15.88 8.59
CA SER A 244 -8.84 15.54 9.46
C SER A 244 -10.16 16.20 9.05
N LYS A 245 -10.07 17.34 8.34
CA LYS A 245 -11.23 18.08 7.81
C LYS A 245 -11.81 17.42 6.56
N TYR A 246 -10.98 16.98 5.61
CA TYR A 246 -11.46 16.46 4.32
C TYR A 246 -11.56 14.93 4.28
N CYS A 247 -10.74 14.23 5.07
CA CYS A 247 -10.69 12.76 5.15
C CYS A 247 -11.22 12.29 6.52
N GLU A 248 -12.49 12.58 6.81
CA GLU A 248 -13.05 12.38 8.17
C GLU A 248 -13.13 10.91 8.60
N LYS A 249 -13.27 9.97 7.64
CA LYS A 249 -13.48 8.53 7.90
C LYS A 249 -12.21 7.71 8.08
N ILE A 250 -11.04 8.33 8.15
CA ILE A 250 -9.77 7.61 8.31
C ILE A 250 -9.80 6.76 9.59
N LYS A 251 -9.65 5.44 9.40
CA LYS A 251 -9.50 4.42 10.44
C LYS A 251 -8.05 4.04 10.65
N ASN A 252 -7.24 4.04 9.59
CA ASN A 252 -5.84 3.66 9.66
C ASN A 252 -4.97 4.75 9.03
N LEU A 253 -4.02 5.27 9.80
CA LEU A 253 -3.12 6.32 9.36
C LEU A 253 -1.67 5.91 9.59
N SER A 254 -0.86 6.01 8.54
CA SER A 254 0.57 5.73 8.56
C SER A 254 1.31 6.96 8.03
N ILE A 255 2.26 7.51 8.79
CA ILE A 255 3.03 8.70 8.40
C ILE A 255 4.50 8.45 8.65
N TYR A 256 5.32 8.58 7.60
CA TYR A 256 6.75 8.32 7.66
C TYR A 256 7.60 9.57 7.51
N THR A 257 8.70 9.59 8.27
CA THR A 257 9.79 10.58 8.16
C THR A 257 9.36 11.95 8.68
N ILE A 258 8.73 11.96 9.87
CA ILE A 258 8.27 13.18 10.52
C ILE A 258 9.46 13.86 11.22
N THR A 259 9.78 15.09 10.81
CA THR A 259 10.80 15.93 11.46
C THR A 259 10.19 17.01 12.36
N SER A 260 8.97 17.47 12.04
CA SER A 260 8.37 18.63 12.69
C SER A 260 7.85 18.36 14.10
N ASN A 261 8.42 19.05 15.09
CA ASN A 261 7.96 19.03 16.48
C ASN A 261 6.52 19.55 16.71
N THR A 262 5.91 20.17 15.69
CA THR A 262 4.50 20.59 15.74
C THR A 262 3.54 19.42 15.60
N VAL A 263 4.00 18.29 15.06
CA VAL A 263 3.23 17.06 14.92
C VAL A 263 3.26 16.31 16.25
N ARG A 264 2.09 16.11 16.85
CA ARG A 264 1.91 15.49 18.17
C ARG A 264 0.95 14.31 18.07
N ILE A 265 1.29 13.21 18.74
CA ILE A 265 0.47 11.98 18.76
C ILE A 265 -0.92 12.30 19.31
N LYS A 266 -0.98 13.06 20.41
CA LYS A 266 -2.25 13.42 21.06
C LYS A 266 -3.16 14.26 20.16
N ASP A 267 -2.59 15.08 19.28
CA ASP A 267 -3.35 15.99 18.42
C ASP A 267 -3.90 15.19 17.22
N ILE A 268 -3.12 14.26 16.67
CA ILE A 268 -3.60 13.28 15.67
C ILE A 268 -4.79 12.49 16.23
N ILE A 269 -4.60 11.82 17.38
CA ILE A 269 -5.68 11.01 17.99
C ILE A 269 -6.94 11.84 18.27
N LYS A 270 -6.78 13.13 18.62
CA LYS A 270 -7.92 14.02 18.87
C LYS A 270 -8.64 14.44 17.59
N ASN A 271 -7.89 14.73 16.53
CA ASN A 271 -8.44 15.27 15.28
C ASN A 271 -9.13 14.19 14.43
N PHE A 272 -8.59 12.97 14.38
CA PHE A 272 -9.15 11.87 13.59
C PHE A 272 -10.12 11.01 14.42
N LYS A 273 -11.41 11.36 14.40
CA LYS A 273 -12.44 10.78 15.27
C LYS A 273 -12.66 9.27 15.10
N HIS A 274 -12.40 8.75 13.90
CA HIS A 274 -12.60 7.34 13.55
C HIS A 274 -11.32 6.51 13.56
N LEU A 275 -10.19 7.10 14.00
CA LEU A 275 -8.89 6.46 13.98
C LEU A 275 -8.87 5.26 14.92
N GLU A 276 -8.51 4.10 14.39
CA GLU A 276 -8.34 2.84 15.13
C GLU A 276 -6.88 2.42 15.19
N GLY A 277 -6.15 2.59 14.08
CA GLY A 277 -4.74 2.24 13.92
C GLY A 277 -3.89 3.44 13.52
N LEU A 278 -2.75 3.62 14.18
CA LEU A 278 -1.83 4.71 13.90
C LEU A 278 -0.39 4.18 13.86
N TYR A 279 0.33 4.46 12.76
CA TYR A 279 1.77 4.30 12.68
C TYR A 279 2.45 5.65 12.41
N LEU A 280 3.48 5.96 13.21
CA LEU A 280 4.28 7.16 13.08
C LEU A 280 5.76 6.81 13.10
N HIS A 281 6.46 7.15 12.02
CA HIS A 281 7.92 7.10 11.96
C HIS A 281 8.48 8.51 12.07
N PHE A 282 9.11 8.80 13.21
CA PHE A 282 9.81 10.04 13.50
C PHE A 282 11.28 9.92 13.14
N ASP A 283 11.77 10.88 12.37
CA ASP A 283 13.16 10.94 11.92
C ASP A 283 14.11 11.39 13.07
N ASP A 284 15.41 11.21 12.89
CA ASP A 284 16.51 11.49 13.83
C ASP A 284 16.50 12.91 14.40
N SER A 285 15.97 13.86 13.62
CA SER A 285 15.84 15.26 14.01
C SER A 285 14.68 15.54 14.98
N TYR A 286 13.75 14.60 15.19
CA TYR A 286 12.56 14.81 16.01
C TYR A 286 12.86 14.76 17.51
N ASN A 287 12.24 15.65 18.30
CA ASN A 287 12.44 15.67 19.75
C ASN A 287 11.61 14.60 20.46
N VAL A 288 12.22 13.47 20.78
CA VAL A 288 11.61 12.33 21.50
C VAL A 288 10.91 12.73 22.82
N LYS A 289 11.31 13.83 23.48
CA LYS A 289 10.61 14.33 24.68
C LYS A 289 9.13 14.62 24.40
N ASN A 290 8.78 14.96 23.16
CA ASN A 290 7.41 15.21 22.73
C ASN A 290 6.57 13.93 22.69
N ILE A 291 7.12 12.83 22.16
CA ILE A 291 6.50 11.50 22.18
C ILE A 291 6.22 11.09 23.63
N LEU A 292 7.24 11.17 24.49
CA LEU A 292 7.11 10.78 25.90
C LEU A 292 6.10 11.64 26.66
N LYS A 293 6.02 12.94 26.37
CA LYS A 293 4.99 13.82 26.96
C LYS A 293 3.57 13.43 26.57
N ASP A 294 3.37 12.91 25.36
CA ASP A 294 2.04 12.48 24.89
C ASP A 294 1.64 11.11 25.46
N LEU A 295 2.62 10.23 25.70
CA LEU A 295 2.41 8.86 26.16
C LEU A 295 2.48 8.67 27.68
N LYS A 296 3.00 9.62 28.47
CA LYS A 296 3.16 9.43 29.92
C LYS A 296 2.06 10.09 30.74
N THR A 297 1.73 9.46 31.87
CA THR A 297 0.98 10.07 32.98
C THR A 297 1.85 10.02 34.23
N LYS A 298 1.93 11.14 34.97
CA LYS A 298 2.68 11.20 36.23
C LYS A 298 1.89 10.49 37.33
N LEU A 299 2.56 9.66 38.11
CA LEU A 299 1.97 9.07 39.32
C LEU A 299 2.01 10.08 40.48
N VAL A 300 1.14 9.86 41.48
CA VAL A 300 1.11 10.68 42.71
C VAL A 300 2.40 10.49 43.51
N THR A 301 3.01 9.31 43.39
CA THR A 301 4.37 9.01 43.89
C THR A 301 5.41 9.88 43.18
N LYS A 302 6.29 10.52 43.95
CA LYS A 302 7.23 11.53 43.45
C LYS A 302 8.16 10.95 42.38
N GLY A 303 7.94 11.33 41.13
CA GLY A 303 8.91 11.13 40.04
C GLY A 303 8.65 9.92 39.13
N GLU A 304 7.61 9.15 39.40
CA GLU A 304 7.27 7.96 38.61
C GLU A 304 6.26 8.27 37.50
N TYR A 305 6.37 7.51 36.42
CA TYR A 305 5.51 7.63 35.24
C TYR A 305 4.88 6.28 34.91
N LYS A 306 3.65 6.31 34.41
CA LYS A 306 2.97 5.17 33.78
C LYS A 306 2.52 5.51 32.37
N LEU A 307 2.24 4.49 31.56
CA LEU A 307 1.66 4.67 30.24
C LEU A 307 0.27 5.31 30.33
N ARG A 308 0.07 6.35 29.53
CA ARG A 308 -1.25 6.87 29.15
C ARG A 308 -1.73 6.05 27.96
N TRP A 309 -2.64 5.12 28.19
CA TRP A 309 -3.22 4.33 27.12
C TRP A 309 -3.90 5.24 26.08
N PRO A 310 -3.49 5.18 24.80
CA PRO A 310 -4.18 5.90 23.73
C PRO A 310 -5.58 5.32 23.54
N ARG A 311 -6.53 6.14 23.09
CA ARG A 311 -7.86 5.67 22.68
C ARG A 311 -7.82 5.13 21.24
N LEU A 312 -6.98 4.13 21.01
CA LEU A 312 -6.74 3.47 19.73
C LEU A 312 -6.65 1.95 19.96
N LYS A 313 -7.04 1.17 18.95
CA LYS A 313 -6.82 -0.29 18.96
C LYS A 313 -5.35 -0.63 18.77
N PHE A 314 -4.64 0.20 17.99
CA PHE A 314 -3.25 0.01 17.62
C PHE A 314 -2.51 1.34 17.47
N LEU A 315 -1.33 1.43 18.09
CA LEU A 315 -0.37 2.51 17.93
C LEU A 315 1.03 1.92 17.81
N PHE A 316 1.69 2.20 16.69
CA PHE A 316 3.09 1.90 16.47
C PHE A 316 3.85 3.21 16.28
N ILE A 317 4.99 3.33 16.96
CA ILE A 317 5.87 4.47 16.85
C ILE A 317 7.28 3.94 16.63
N THR A 318 7.95 4.47 15.63
CA THR A 318 9.40 4.37 15.45
C THR A 318 9.98 5.75 15.66
N CYS A 319 11.03 5.86 16.46
CA CYS A 319 11.66 7.15 16.76
C CYS A 319 13.15 6.99 17.08
N PRO A 320 13.89 8.10 17.17
CA PRO A 320 15.31 8.06 17.51
C PRO A 320 15.51 7.52 18.92
N VAL A 321 16.67 6.92 19.19
CA VAL A 321 16.98 6.40 20.53
C VAL A 321 16.88 7.53 21.57
N PRO A 322 16.03 7.36 22.60
CA PRO A 322 15.91 8.33 23.68
C PRO A 322 17.24 8.51 24.41
N ASN A 323 17.57 9.75 24.78
CA ASN A 323 18.68 10.01 25.68
C ASN A 323 18.43 9.44 27.09
N GLU A 324 19.42 9.53 27.99
CA GLU A 324 19.36 8.96 29.34
C GLU A 324 18.09 9.37 30.12
N TRP A 325 17.68 10.64 30.01
CA TRP A 325 16.44 11.13 30.62
C TRP A 325 15.20 10.45 30.04
N GLY A 326 15.14 10.29 28.72
CA GLY A 326 14.06 9.59 28.04
C GLY A 326 14.00 8.11 28.42
N MET A 327 15.17 7.45 28.48
CA MET A 327 15.29 6.06 28.90
C MET A 327 14.83 5.85 30.34
N LYS A 328 15.14 6.78 31.27
CA LYS A 328 14.61 6.74 32.65
C LYS A 328 13.08 6.79 32.68
N ILE A 329 12.46 7.63 31.84
CA ILE A 329 10.99 7.71 31.74
C ILE A 329 10.42 6.41 31.19
N ILE A 330 11.00 5.87 30.13
CA ILE A 330 10.51 4.64 29.49
C ILE A 330 10.61 3.45 30.45
N LYS A 331 11.75 3.29 31.14
CA LYS A 331 11.91 2.28 32.19
C LYS A 331 10.85 2.43 33.28
N SER A 332 10.59 3.66 33.73
CA SER A 332 9.51 3.93 34.71
C SER A 332 8.14 3.53 34.16
N MET A 333 7.83 3.86 32.90
CA MET A 333 6.58 3.47 32.26
C MET A 333 6.42 1.95 32.13
N ASP A 334 7.47 1.23 31.74
CA ASP A 334 7.47 -0.23 31.59
C ASP A 334 7.26 -0.95 32.93
N MET A 335 7.91 -0.47 33.99
CA MET A 335 7.76 -1.04 35.34
C MET A 335 6.37 -0.80 35.94
N ASN A 336 5.80 0.40 35.72
CA ASN A 336 4.58 0.85 36.40
C ASN A 336 3.29 0.61 35.59
N THR A 337 3.39 0.19 34.34
CA THR A 337 2.21 -0.12 33.52
C THR A 337 1.84 -1.58 33.70
N GLN A 338 0.58 -1.85 34.07
CA GLN A 338 0.11 -3.22 34.29
C GLN A 338 0.36 -4.07 33.03
N ARG A 339 1.16 -5.12 33.19
CA ARG A 339 1.55 -5.99 32.08
C ARG A 339 0.37 -6.87 31.67
N LYS A 340 -0.02 -6.74 30.40
CA LYS A 340 -0.75 -7.77 29.65
C LYS A 340 0.13 -8.15 28.46
N SER A 341 0.41 -9.43 28.30
CA SER A 341 1.36 -9.91 27.28
C SER A 341 0.98 -9.36 25.89
N GLY A 342 1.98 -8.84 25.18
CA GLY A 342 1.85 -8.32 23.83
C GLY A 342 1.15 -6.96 23.68
N LYS A 343 0.70 -6.29 24.77
CA LYS A 343 -0.06 -5.02 24.65
C LYS A 343 0.80 -3.75 24.69
N PHE A 344 1.94 -3.80 25.35
CA PHE A 344 2.91 -2.71 25.39
C PHE A 344 4.29 -3.31 25.18
N ILE A 345 4.90 -3.01 24.04
CA ILE A 345 6.17 -3.58 23.60
C ILE A 345 7.12 -2.43 23.33
N LEU A 346 8.35 -2.60 23.82
CA LEU A 346 9.43 -1.64 23.73
C LEU A 346 10.64 -2.37 23.19
N GLU A 347 11.13 -1.94 22.03
CA GLU A 347 12.24 -2.60 21.34
C GLU A 347 13.23 -1.56 20.86
N GLN A 348 14.51 -1.79 21.11
CA GLN A 348 15.58 -1.10 20.40
C GLN A 348 15.96 -1.96 19.20
N PHE A 349 16.05 -1.35 18.04
CA PHE A 349 16.34 -2.03 16.79
C PHE A 349 17.47 -1.29 16.06
N THR A 350 18.54 -2.01 15.74
CA THR A 350 19.60 -1.50 14.88
C THR A 350 19.28 -1.90 13.45
N ASN A 351 19.02 -0.92 12.59
CA ASN A 351 18.74 -1.19 11.18
C ASN A 351 20.04 -1.51 10.41
N THR A 352 19.94 -2.16 9.25
CA THR A 352 21.07 -2.49 8.36
C THR A 352 21.88 -1.27 7.93
N ARG A 353 21.27 -0.07 7.97
CA ARG A 353 21.91 1.23 7.73
C ARG A 353 22.67 1.80 8.95
N LYS A 354 22.80 1.05 10.05
CA LYS A 354 23.48 1.41 11.31
C LYS A 354 22.87 2.56 12.11
N TYR A 355 21.62 2.93 11.83
CA TYR A 355 20.87 3.82 12.71
C TYR A 355 20.14 2.98 13.76
N ASP A 356 20.33 3.33 15.02
CA ASP A 356 19.55 2.74 16.11
C ASP A 356 18.21 3.46 16.20
N GLU A 357 17.14 2.68 16.09
CA GLU A 357 15.77 3.13 16.25
C GLU A 357 15.17 2.55 17.53
N TYR A 358 14.21 3.28 18.09
CA TYR A 358 13.41 2.85 19.22
C TYR A 358 11.96 2.67 18.80
N LYS A 359 11.42 1.48 19.06
CA LYS A 359 10.06 1.07 18.70
C LYS A 359 9.19 1.02 19.94
N ILE A 360 8.02 1.66 19.85
CA ILE A 360 6.98 1.64 20.88
C ILE A 360 5.70 1.11 20.22
N ILE A 361 5.26 -0.08 20.62
CA ILE A 361 4.04 -0.70 20.12
C ILE A 361 3.03 -0.79 21.27
N ILE A 362 1.84 -0.23 21.06
CA ILE A 362 0.72 -0.28 21.98
C ILE A 362 -0.47 -0.87 21.23
N GLN A 363 -1.01 -1.99 21.72
CA GLN A 363 -2.09 -2.70 21.03
C GLN A 363 -3.06 -3.38 21.98
N GLU A 364 -4.33 -3.44 21.59
CA GLU A 364 -5.36 -4.13 22.38
C GLU A 364 -5.23 -5.66 22.29
N SER A 365 -4.67 -6.16 21.19
CA SER A 365 -4.46 -7.57 20.85
C SER A 365 -3.21 -7.72 19.99
N SER A 366 -2.45 -8.80 20.15
CA SER A 366 -1.23 -9.10 19.37
C SER A 366 -1.48 -9.26 17.88
N LEU A 367 -2.74 -9.46 17.47
CA LEU A 367 -3.12 -9.57 16.07
C LEU A 367 -3.19 -8.22 15.34
N PHE A 368 -3.24 -7.09 16.07
CA PHE A 368 -3.41 -5.79 15.42
C PHE A 368 -2.17 -5.35 14.64
N PHE A 369 -0.97 -5.64 15.13
CA PHE A 369 0.26 -5.32 14.40
C PHE A 369 0.27 -5.93 12.99
N SER A 370 0.06 -7.25 12.89
CA SER A 370 0.07 -7.94 11.59
C SER A 370 -1.12 -7.55 10.71
N LYS A 371 -2.30 -7.28 11.30
CA LYS A 371 -3.45 -6.76 10.55
C LYS A 371 -3.18 -5.37 9.98
N PHE A 372 -2.59 -4.47 10.77
CA PHE A 372 -2.31 -3.11 10.33
C PHE A 372 -1.30 -3.08 9.19
N LEU A 373 -0.20 -3.84 9.30
CA LEU A 373 0.78 -3.94 8.22
C LEU A 373 0.17 -4.47 6.92
N LYS A 374 -0.81 -5.38 7.01
CA LYS A 374 -1.52 -5.93 5.85
C LYS A 374 -2.39 -4.94 5.09
N ILE A 375 -2.77 -3.81 5.70
CA ILE A 375 -3.65 -2.82 5.06
C ILE A 375 -2.94 -2.10 3.90
N PHE A 376 -1.65 -1.82 4.09
CA PHE A 376 -0.84 -1.03 3.17
C PHE A 376 0.11 -1.90 2.33
N SER A 377 0.31 -3.16 2.71
CA SER A 377 0.93 -4.14 1.82
C SER A 377 -0.12 -4.66 0.84
N SER A 378 0.20 -4.68 -0.46
CA SER A 378 -0.51 -5.58 -1.37
C SER A 378 -0.48 -6.99 -0.78
N ASP A 379 -1.58 -7.74 -0.87
CA ASP A 379 -1.75 -9.12 -0.38
C ASP A 379 -0.75 -10.11 -1.03
N ILE A 380 0.12 -9.61 -1.89
CA ILE A 380 1.23 -10.26 -2.57
C ILE A 380 2.20 -10.84 -1.51
N PRO A 381 2.42 -12.17 -1.48
CA PRO A 381 3.42 -12.80 -0.63
C PRO A 381 4.79 -12.13 -0.78
N LEU A 382 5.55 -11.98 0.30
CA LEU A 382 6.89 -11.35 0.27
C LEU A 382 7.79 -11.91 -0.83
N THR A 383 7.66 -13.22 -1.14
CA THR A 383 8.38 -13.85 -2.24
C THR A 383 8.13 -13.14 -3.56
N MET A 384 6.91 -12.73 -3.90
CA MET A 384 6.65 -12.00 -5.15
C MET A 384 7.24 -10.58 -5.20
N ARG A 385 7.52 -9.91 -4.06
CA ARG A 385 8.17 -8.57 -4.09
C ARG A 385 9.59 -8.66 -4.64
N ASP A 386 10.31 -9.73 -4.31
CA ASP A 386 11.70 -9.92 -4.72
C ASP A 386 11.84 -10.50 -6.15
N TYR A 387 10.73 -10.92 -6.79
CA TYR A 387 10.75 -11.55 -8.12
C TYR A 387 10.87 -10.57 -9.28
N TYR A 388 10.67 -9.26 -9.05
CA TYR A 388 10.65 -8.23 -10.09
C TYR A 388 11.80 -7.21 -9.97
N PHE A 389 12.73 -7.44 -9.04
CA PHE A 389 13.94 -6.61 -8.88
C PHE A 389 15.21 -7.27 -9.45
N TYR A 390 15.06 -8.34 -10.25
CA TYR A 390 16.16 -9.04 -10.92
C TYR A 390 15.90 -9.22 -12.40
#